data_AF-F0WY73-F1
#
_entry.id   AF-F0WY73-F1
#
_cell.length_a   1.000
_cell.length_b   1.000
_cell.length_c   1.000
_cell.angle_alpha   90.00
_cell.angle_beta   90.00
_cell.angle_gamma   90.00
#
_symmetry.space_group_name_H-M   'P 1'
#
loop_
_entity.id
_entity.type
_entity.pdbx_description
1 polymer ?
#
loop_
_entity_poly.entity_id
_entity_poly.type
_entity_poly.pdbx_seq_one_letter_code
_entity_poly.pdbx_strand_id
1 'polypeptide(L)'
;MLQVFINGPPGAGKSSLAERLCENYNLAHIATGTLLRDNIVKNTKVGSEASNCIRRKELIPDAVVIDMVADAVSQCAKIGKEGWILDGFPRTAEQCTAMRNKQIVPSLVIILELEESECIKRITGRMFDTVTKRIYHEKYHIPSSLDVSKRLCRRKDDALERILPRMEAYRVHGASISEKCALEAFRMDAKEDLETVFRSACHLIKQSQCNTENSDNQMEELQRSNSKSKRTQNPTEHHSTDNPLHLISSESNSFVSSNNINTQRLENECVSLKSEANQAVTSLVEAVQRVQTAKKESADREIQWIAPFKVMLEDGFNVKKHGRRGRPHIRTVYTDLDHSRVFWQNSSEKRTENGSYLKRPTIDQSLALCEVLRVVRGQETNVLKRSGKKELSHLYVSLITEKRSLDLEFETEEMAIFVANGFRTLLAL
;
A
#
# COMPACT_ATOMS: atom_id res chain seq x y z
N MET A 1 1.25 -11.07 28.55
CA MET A 1 1.84 -10.43 27.36
C MET A 1 0.89 -10.63 26.20
N LEU A 2 0.41 -9.54 25.59
CA LEU A 2 -0.66 -9.56 24.56
C LEU A 2 -0.08 -9.78 23.16
N GLN A 3 -0.50 -10.86 22.47
CA GLN A 3 0.11 -11.32 21.23
C GLN A 3 -0.95 -11.44 20.13
N VAL A 4 -1.05 -10.41 19.27
CA VAL A 4 -2.14 -10.28 18.29
C VAL A 4 -1.61 -10.46 16.86
N PHE A 5 -2.38 -11.13 16.01
CA PHE A 5 -2.21 -11.10 14.56
C PHE A 5 -3.40 -10.36 13.93
N ILE A 6 -3.13 -9.38 13.06
CA ILE A 6 -4.17 -8.67 12.32
C ILE A 6 -4.09 -9.06 10.84
N ASN A 7 -5.18 -9.65 10.34
CA ASN A 7 -5.36 -9.95 8.92
C ASN A 7 -6.67 -9.35 8.37
N GLY A 8 -6.97 -9.61 7.10
CA GLY A 8 -8.03 -8.94 6.33
C GLY A 8 -7.55 -8.60 4.92
N PRO A 9 -8.42 -8.21 3.98
CA PRO A 9 -8.02 -7.91 2.61
C PRO A 9 -7.07 -6.70 2.53
N PRO A 10 -6.32 -6.54 1.42
CA PRO A 10 -5.72 -5.26 1.05
C PRO A 10 -6.77 -4.12 1.18
N GLY A 11 -6.40 -2.98 1.77
CA GLY A 11 -7.31 -1.84 1.93
C GLY A 11 -8.14 -1.82 3.22
N ALA A 12 -8.33 -2.95 3.90
CA ALA A 12 -9.15 -3.06 5.12
C ALA A 12 -8.63 -2.35 6.40
N GLY A 13 -7.67 -1.42 6.30
CA GLY A 13 -7.21 -0.61 7.44
C GLY A 13 -6.23 -1.27 8.43
N LYS A 14 -5.89 -2.56 8.27
CA LYS A 14 -5.01 -3.36 9.15
C LYS A 14 -3.89 -2.58 9.86
N SER A 15 -2.98 -1.94 9.10
CA SER A 15 -1.83 -1.24 9.66
C SER A 15 -2.22 -0.05 10.54
N SER A 16 -3.28 0.68 10.19
CA SER A 16 -3.77 1.81 10.99
C SER A 16 -4.44 1.34 12.29
N LEU A 17 -5.13 0.19 12.27
CA LEU A 17 -5.62 -0.46 13.49
C LEU A 17 -4.45 -0.99 14.34
N ALA A 18 -3.44 -1.60 13.73
CA ALA A 18 -2.25 -2.11 14.41
C ALA A 18 -1.45 -0.97 15.08
N GLU A 19 -1.22 0.14 14.36
CA GLU A 19 -0.60 1.36 14.91
C GLU A 19 -1.39 1.84 16.15
N ARG A 20 -2.72 1.98 16.04
CA ARG A 20 -3.57 2.50 17.12
C ARG A 20 -3.64 1.58 18.34
N LEU A 21 -3.70 0.27 18.14
CA LEU A 21 -3.63 -0.72 19.22
C LEU A 21 -2.23 -0.77 19.88
N CYS A 22 -1.15 -0.57 19.11
CA CYS A 22 0.21 -0.49 19.66
C CYS A 22 0.43 0.77 20.51
N GLU A 23 -0.19 1.90 20.14
CA GLU A 23 -0.25 3.10 20.98
C GLU A 23 -1.01 2.81 22.29
N ASN A 24 -2.22 2.24 22.20
CA ASN A 24 -3.12 2.06 23.36
C ASN A 24 -2.63 1.01 24.38
N TYR A 25 -2.06 -0.10 23.91
CA TYR A 25 -1.68 -1.25 24.74
C TYR A 25 -0.16 -1.37 24.95
N ASN A 26 0.62 -0.35 24.60
CA ASN A 26 2.10 -0.37 24.64
C ASN A 26 2.71 -1.63 23.99
N LEU A 27 2.30 -1.94 22.76
CA LEU A 27 2.78 -3.10 22.00
C LEU A 27 3.84 -2.70 20.96
N ALA A 28 4.54 -3.70 20.42
CA ALA A 28 5.42 -3.54 19.26
C ALA A 28 4.68 -3.87 17.95
N HIS A 29 4.76 -2.98 16.95
CA HIS A 29 4.19 -3.22 15.61
C HIS A 29 5.19 -3.97 14.72
N ILE A 30 4.89 -5.23 14.42
CA ILE A 30 5.75 -6.14 13.66
C ILE A 30 5.15 -6.34 12.25
N ALA A 31 5.33 -5.35 11.40
CA ALA A 31 4.95 -5.40 9.98
C ALA A 31 6.12 -5.91 9.12
N THR A 32 6.04 -7.12 8.57
CA THR A 32 7.14 -7.74 7.79
C THR A 32 7.57 -6.91 6.59
N GLY A 33 6.63 -6.27 5.89
CA GLY A 33 6.92 -5.36 4.78
C GLY A 33 7.71 -4.11 5.21
N THR A 34 7.62 -3.68 6.47
CA THR A 34 8.47 -2.61 7.02
C THR A 34 9.82 -3.18 7.46
N LEU A 35 9.83 -4.28 8.22
CA LEU A 35 11.08 -4.93 8.65
C LEU A 35 12.01 -5.29 7.48
N LEU A 36 11.48 -5.80 6.36
CA LEU A 36 12.29 -6.10 5.17
C LEU A 36 12.93 -4.84 4.58
N ARG A 37 12.15 -3.77 4.38
CA ARG A 37 12.67 -2.49 3.85
C ARG A 37 13.71 -1.88 4.79
N ASP A 38 13.47 -1.93 6.09
CA ASP A 38 14.42 -1.48 7.12
C ASP A 38 15.72 -2.29 7.09
N ASN A 39 15.65 -3.61 7.01
CA ASN A 39 16.82 -4.49 6.91
C ASN A 39 17.62 -4.24 5.63
N ILE A 40 16.95 -4.04 4.50
CA ILE A 40 17.56 -3.66 3.21
C ILE A 40 18.31 -2.32 3.35
N VAL A 41 17.67 -1.27 3.86
CA VAL A 41 18.28 0.05 4.08
C VAL A 41 19.46 -0.04 5.06
N LYS A 42 19.31 -0.76 6.17
CA LYS A 42 20.35 -1.01 7.19
C LYS A 42 21.46 -1.95 6.70
N ASN A 43 21.33 -2.54 5.50
CA ASN A 43 22.30 -3.48 4.91
C ASN A 43 22.64 -4.67 5.83
N THR A 44 21.65 -5.24 6.53
CA THR A 44 21.85 -6.43 7.37
C THR A 44 22.04 -7.70 6.52
N LYS A 45 22.36 -8.85 7.14
CA LYS A 45 22.43 -10.14 6.43
C LYS A 45 21.10 -10.45 5.73
N VAL A 46 20.00 -10.43 6.50
CA VAL A 46 18.61 -10.55 6.00
C VAL A 46 18.32 -9.55 4.89
N GLY A 47 18.74 -8.28 5.06
CA GLY A 47 18.55 -7.23 4.05
C GLY A 47 19.29 -7.49 2.75
N SER A 48 20.51 -8.04 2.81
CA SER A 48 21.31 -8.41 1.65
C SER A 48 20.71 -9.62 0.92
N GLU A 49 20.24 -10.63 1.65
CA GLU A 49 19.57 -11.81 1.10
C GLU A 49 18.24 -11.42 0.43
N ALA A 50 17.40 -10.62 1.10
CA ALA A 50 16.19 -10.06 0.53
C ALA A 50 16.47 -9.23 -0.74
N SER A 51 17.50 -8.38 -0.72
CA SER A 51 17.92 -7.58 -1.89
C SER A 51 18.39 -8.45 -3.06
N ASN A 52 18.98 -9.62 -2.78
CA ASN A 52 19.41 -10.56 -3.81
C ASN A 52 18.20 -11.26 -4.47
N CYS A 53 17.24 -11.76 -3.69
CA CYS A 53 16.00 -12.34 -4.22
C CYS A 53 15.21 -11.31 -5.06
N ILE A 54 15.00 -10.11 -4.52
CA ILE A 54 14.32 -9.02 -5.25
C ILE A 54 15.03 -8.71 -6.58
N ARG A 55 16.38 -8.63 -6.60
CA ARG A 55 17.14 -8.39 -7.83
C ARG A 55 16.99 -9.52 -8.87
N ARG A 56 16.83 -10.77 -8.42
CA ARG A 56 16.60 -11.94 -9.29
C ARG A 56 15.12 -12.13 -9.65
N LYS A 57 14.21 -11.25 -9.20
CA LYS A 57 12.75 -11.38 -9.32
C LYS A 57 12.20 -12.67 -8.66
N GLU A 58 12.91 -13.16 -7.65
CA GLU A 58 12.55 -14.33 -6.85
C GLU A 58 11.77 -13.93 -5.58
N LEU A 59 11.01 -14.89 -5.06
CA LEU A 59 10.45 -14.77 -3.70
C LEU A 59 11.56 -14.86 -2.66
N ILE A 60 11.44 -14.07 -1.59
CA ILE A 60 12.30 -14.18 -0.41
C ILE A 60 11.92 -15.47 0.34
N PRO A 61 12.85 -16.38 0.67
CA PRO A 61 12.52 -17.64 1.34
C PRO A 61 11.85 -17.40 2.70
N ASP A 62 10.80 -18.17 2.98
CA ASP A 62 10.01 -18.03 4.22
C ASP A 62 10.87 -18.06 5.47
N ALA A 63 11.87 -18.95 5.54
CA ALA A 63 12.79 -19.06 6.66
C ALA A 63 13.47 -17.70 7.02
N VAL A 64 13.89 -16.93 6.01
CA VAL A 64 14.52 -15.60 6.20
C VAL A 64 13.52 -14.59 6.76
N VAL A 65 12.26 -14.65 6.34
CA VAL A 65 11.18 -13.80 6.87
C VAL A 65 10.80 -14.19 8.30
N ILE A 66 10.77 -15.49 8.59
CA ILE A 66 10.43 -16.05 9.90
C ILE A 66 11.54 -15.78 10.93
N ASP A 67 12.82 -15.90 10.56
CA ASP A 67 13.96 -15.51 11.40
C ASP A 67 13.91 -14.01 11.73
N MET A 68 13.66 -13.16 10.73
CA MET A 68 13.50 -11.71 10.91
C MET A 68 12.33 -11.34 11.84
N VAL A 69 11.22 -12.10 11.79
CA VAL A 69 10.09 -11.93 12.72
C VAL A 69 10.45 -12.42 14.13
N ALA A 70 11.16 -13.54 14.25
CA ALA A 70 11.64 -14.06 15.53
C ALA A 70 12.59 -13.09 16.25
N ASP A 71 13.53 -12.51 15.51
CA ASP A 71 14.44 -11.48 16.02
C ASP A 71 13.66 -10.27 16.55
N ALA A 72 12.64 -9.80 15.83
CA ALA A 72 11.79 -8.69 16.24
C ALA A 72 10.95 -9.02 17.49
N VAL A 73 10.32 -10.20 17.54
CA VAL A 73 9.57 -10.68 18.72
C VAL A 73 10.50 -10.77 19.94
N SER A 74 11.71 -11.34 19.78
CA SER A 74 12.69 -11.47 20.87
C SER A 74 13.20 -10.14 21.44
N GLN A 75 13.04 -9.04 20.70
CA GLN A 75 13.42 -7.69 21.13
C GLN A 75 12.32 -7.00 21.93
N CYS A 76 11.05 -7.37 21.75
CA CYS A 76 9.89 -6.68 22.35
C CYS A 76 10.00 -6.58 23.89
N ALA A 77 10.29 -7.69 24.57
CA ALA A 77 10.48 -7.69 26.02
C ALA A 77 11.69 -6.83 26.47
N LYS A 78 12.76 -6.81 25.66
CA LYS A 78 14.00 -6.04 25.95
C LYS A 78 13.81 -4.53 25.83
N ILE A 79 12.76 -4.07 25.14
CA ILE A 79 12.42 -2.65 24.96
C ILE A 79 11.17 -2.23 25.75
N GLY A 80 10.75 -3.01 26.75
CA GLY A 80 9.65 -2.64 27.66
C GLY A 80 8.28 -2.59 26.99
N LYS A 81 7.97 -3.58 26.13
CA LYS A 81 6.67 -3.73 25.47
C LYS A 81 5.84 -4.85 26.08
N GLU A 82 4.56 -4.58 26.29
CA GLU A 82 3.57 -5.51 26.90
C GLU A 82 3.14 -6.64 25.94
N GLY A 83 3.74 -6.68 24.76
CA GLY A 83 3.52 -7.67 23.72
C GLY A 83 3.72 -7.08 22.32
N TRP A 84 3.06 -7.68 21.34
CA TRP A 84 3.27 -7.37 19.93
C TRP A 84 2.03 -7.58 19.07
N ILE A 85 2.01 -6.89 17.92
CA ILE A 85 1.04 -7.08 16.85
C ILE A 85 1.77 -7.44 15.56
N LEU A 86 1.46 -8.60 14.99
CA LEU A 86 1.83 -8.95 13.62
C LEU A 86 0.85 -8.35 12.62
N ASP A 87 1.37 -7.63 11.62
CA ASP A 87 0.57 -7.00 10.56
C ASP A 87 0.91 -7.61 9.19
N GLY A 88 -0.07 -8.31 8.60
CA GLY A 88 0.02 -8.84 7.24
C GLY A 88 1.03 -9.99 7.05
N PHE A 89 1.38 -10.69 8.12
CA PHE A 89 2.11 -11.97 8.16
C PHE A 89 1.70 -12.72 9.43
N PRO A 90 1.52 -14.05 9.43
CA PRO A 90 1.73 -15.00 8.33
C PRO A 90 0.69 -14.89 7.20
N ARG A 91 0.93 -15.60 6.08
CA ARG A 91 0.05 -15.69 4.91
C ARG A 91 -0.11 -17.11 4.36
N THR A 92 0.80 -18.02 4.69
CA THR A 92 0.74 -19.44 4.32
C THR A 92 0.61 -20.31 5.57
N ALA A 93 0.08 -21.54 5.44
CA ALA A 93 -0.05 -22.46 6.58
C ALA A 93 1.33 -22.94 7.06
N GLU A 94 2.28 -23.00 6.14
CA GLU A 94 3.70 -23.31 6.29
C GLU A 94 4.37 -22.22 7.16
N GLN A 95 4.12 -20.94 6.89
CA GLN A 95 4.58 -19.82 7.72
C GLN A 95 4.01 -19.91 9.15
N CYS A 96 2.72 -20.18 9.32
CA CYS A 96 2.12 -20.36 10.66
C CYS A 96 2.74 -21.54 11.42
N THR A 97 3.03 -22.65 10.72
CA THR A 97 3.65 -23.84 11.30
C THR A 97 5.10 -23.55 11.70
N ALA A 98 5.87 -22.89 10.86
CA ALA A 98 7.26 -22.56 11.14
C ALA A 98 7.43 -21.43 12.18
N MET A 99 6.46 -20.50 12.30
CA MET A 99 6.34 -19.59 13.45
C MET A 99 6.08 -20.35 14.75
N ARG A 100 5.13 -21.30 14.76
CA ARG A 100 4.84 -22.16 15.91
C ARG A 100 6.06 -22.97 16.35
N ASN A 101 6.87 -23.46 15.39
CA ASN A 101 8.14 -24.14 15.67
C ASN A 101 9.21 -23.24 16.33
N LYS A 102 9.08 -21.90 16.22
CA LYS A 102 9.89 -20.91 16.96
C LYS A 102 9.17 -20.34 18.19
N GLN A 103 8.10 -21.00 18.65
CA GLN A 103 7.26 -20.56 19.78
C GLN A 103 6.58 -19.19 19.58
N ILE A 104 6.43 -18.74 18.34
CA ILE A 104 5.71 -17.51 17.98
C ILE A 104 4.27 -17.88 17.66
N VAL A 105 3.40 -17.85 18.66
CA VAL A 105 1.97 -18.16 18.51
C VAL A 105 1.16 -17.00 19.07
N PRO A 106 0.48 -16.20 18.21
CA PRO A 106 -0.50 -15.22 18.66
C PRO A 106 -1.54 -15.88 19.56
N SER A 107 -1.96 -15.20 20.63
CA SER A 107 -3.14 -15.62 21.39
C SER A 107 -4.43 -15.35 20.61
N LEU A 108 -4.44 -14.24 19.86
CA LEU A 108 -5.61 -13.66 19.22
C LEU A 108 -5.36 -13.34 17.73
N VAL A 109 -6.27 -13.71 16.83
CA VAL A 109 -6.38 -13.11 15.49
C VAL A 109 -7.58 -12.17 15.41
N ILE A 110 -7.35 -10.99 14.85
CA ILE A 110 -8.41 -10.10 14.36
C ILE A 110 -8.41 -10.14 12.84
N ILE A 111 -9.49 -10.65 12.26
CA ILE A 111 -9.71 -10.75 10.81
C ILE A 111 -10.66 -9.61 10.42
N LEU A 112 -10.11 -8.57 9.79
CA LEU A 112 -10.89 -7.46 9.26
C LEU A 112 -11.60 -7.88 7.97
N GLU A 113 -12.90 -7.69 7.93
CA GLU A 113 -13.75 -7.98 6.78
C GLU A 113 -14.18 -6.66 6.13
N LEU A 114 -14.08 -6.59 4.80
CA LEU A 114 -14.47 -5.43 4.02
C LEU A 114 -14.71 -5.84 2.57
N GLU A 115 -15.76 -5.29 1.95
CA GLU A 115 -16.04 -5.51 0.53
C GLU A 115 -14.87 -5.09 -0.37
N GLU A 116 -14.65 -5.82 -1.46
CA GLU A 116 -13.62 -5.48 -2.45
C GLU A 116 -13.84 -4.09 -3.07
N SER A 117 -15.09 -3.69 -3.28
CA SER A 117 -15.43 -2.35 -3.79
C SER A 117 -14.85 -1.24 -2.91
N GLU A 118 -14.98 -1.38 -1.59
CA GLU A 118 -14.52 -0.42 -0.60
C GLU A 118 -13.02 -0.55 -0.32
N CYS A 119 -12.47 -1.77 -0.40
CA CYS A 119 -11.03 -2.01 -0.40
C CYS A 119 -10.33 -1.24 -1.54
N ILE A 120 -10.85 -1.32 -2.76
CA ILE A 120 -10.31 -0.61 -3.93
C ILE A 120 -10.40 0.91 -3.74
N LYS A 121 -11.53 1.45 -3.26
CA LYS A 121 -11.68 2.88 -2.91
C LYS A 121 -10.62 3.32 -1.89
N ARG A 122 -10.48 2.59 -0.78
CA ARG A 122 -9.54 2.91 0.33
C ARG A 122 -8.07 2.75 -0.05
N ILE A 123 -7.72 1.90 -1.02
CA ILE A 123 -6.35 1.81 -1.54
C ILE A 123 -6.09 2.95 -2.55
N THR A 124 -6.99 3.17 -3.50
CA THR A 124 -6.77 4.18 -4.55
C THR A 124 -6.75 5.60 -4.00
N GLY A 125 -7.49 5.90 -2.92
CA GLY A 125 -7.41 7.17 -2.20
C GLY A 125 -6.25 7.30 -1.20
N ARG A 126 -5.44 6.24 -1.01
CA ARG A 126 -4.33 6.22 -0.04
C ARG A 126 -3.13 7.02 -0.51
N MET A 127 -2.50 7.68 0.45
CA MET A 127 -1.23 8.38 0.30
C MET A 127 -0.30 8.06 1.48
N PHE A 128 0.98 8.37 1.38
CA PHE A 128 1.91 8.29 2.50
C PHE A 128 2.88 9.47 2.51
N ASP A 129 3.28 9.91 3.71
CA ASP A 129 4.32 10.91 3.88
C ASP A 129 5.70 10.29 3.59
N THR A 130 6.42 10.85 2.62
CA THR A 130 7.79 10.45 2.28
C THR A 130 8.76 10.57 3.45
N VAL A 131 8.52 11.48 4.40
CA VAL A 131 9.36 11.73 5.59
C VAL A 131 8.91 10.86 6.77
N THR A 132 7.73 11.12 7.35
CA THR A 132 7.29 10.42 8.59
C THR A 132 6.78 8.99 8.35
N LYS A 133 6.63 8.55 7.09
CA LYS A 133 6.08 7.25 6.67
C LYS A 133 4.61 7.00 7.03
N ARG A 134 3.96 7.92 7.77
CA ARG A 134 2.53 7.87 8.13
C ARG A 134 1.64 7.77 6.88
N ILE A 135 0.54 7.04 7.03
CA ILE A 135 -0.46 6.82 6.00
C ILE A 135 -1.57 7.88 6.12
N TYR A 136 -1.92 8.48 4.99
CA TYR A 136 -2.99 9.47 4.84
C TYR A 136 -3.98 9.00 3.77
N HIS A 137 -5.15 9.63 3.70
CA HIS A 137 -6.16 9.36 2.68
C HIS A 137 -6.82 10.67 2.25
N GLU A 138 -7.12 10.80 0.95
CA GLU A 138 -7.72 12.00 0.31
C GLU A 138 -9.08 12.48 0.89
N LYS A 139 -9.65 11.75 1.86
CA LYS A 139 -11.01 11.93 2.42
C LYS A 139 -11.02 11.63 3.92
N TYR A 140 -10.65 10.41 4.31
CA TYR A 140 -10.84 9.91 5.69
C TYR A 140 -9.71 10.28 6.67
N HIS A 141 -8.51 10.62 6.18
CA HIS A 141 -7.39 11.04 7.02
C HIS A 141 -6.54 12.06 6.26
N ILE A 142 -7.00 13.31 6.27
CA ILE A 142 -6.39 14.42 5.54
C ILE A 142 -5.28 15.05 6.41
N PRO A 143 -4.07 15.32 5.88
CA PRO A 143 -3.00 15.99 6.63
C PRO A 143 -3.37 17.43 7.00
N SER A 144 -3.25 17.77 8.29
CA SER A 144 -3.51 19.13 8.80
C SER A 144 -2.42 20.16 8.45
N SER A 145 -1.25 19.70 7.98
CA SER A 145 -0.10 20.56 7.63
C SER A 145 0.11 20.58 6.11
N LEU A 146 0.14 21.77 5.53
CA LEU A 146 0.35 22.00 4.10
C LEU A 146 1.67 21.38 3.59
N ASP A 147 2.71 21.34 4.43
CA ASP A 147 4.02 20.80 4.06
C ASP A 147 4.10 19.27 4.19
N VAL A 148 3.13 18.64 4.86
CA VAL A 148 2.85 17.21 4.73
C VAL A 148 2.09 16.98 3.43
N SER A 149 1.03 17.76 3.14
CA SER A 149 0.22 17.65 1.92
C SER A 149 1.06 17.70 0.64
N LYS A 150 2.01 18.65 0.55
CA LYS A 150 2.91 18.83 -0.62
C LYS A 150 3.86 17.65 -0.88
N ARG A 151 4.15 16.82 0.12
CA ARG A 151 5.13 15.71 0.04
C ARG A 151 4.51 14.32 0.21
N LEU A 152 3.17 14.25 0.20
CA LEU A 152 2.43 13.00 0.07
C LEU A 152 2.63 12.42 -1.33
N CYS A 153 2.79 11.11 -1.42
CA CYS A 153 2.74 10.39 -2.69
C CYS A 153 1.95 9.08 -2.57
N ARG A 154 1.63 8.48 -3.72
CA ARG A 154 0.96 7.17 -3.83
C ARG A 154 2.01 6.08 -4.05
N ARG A 155 1.70 4.84 -3.66
CA ARG A 155 2.61 3.69 -3.89
C ARG A 155 2.36 3.15 -5.29
N LYS A 156 3.44 2.78 -6.01
CA LYS A 156 3.34 2.07 -7.31
C LYS A 156 2.53 0.77 -7.18
N ASP A 157 2.48 0.17 -5.98
CA ASP A 157 1.68 -1.04 -5.65
C ASP A 157 0.19 -0.80 -5.37
N ASP A 158 -0.24 0.47 -5.32
CA ASP A 158 -1.63 0.87 -5.09
C ASP A 158 -2.36 1.20 -6.41
N ALA A 159 -1.75 0.86 -7.56
CA ALA A 159 -2.37 0.85 -8.88
C ALA A 159 -3.32 -0.36 -9.05
N LEU A 160 -4.45 -0.17 -9.73
CA LEU A 160 -5.55 -1.16 -9.82
C LEU A 160 -5.09 -2.54 -10.35
N GLU A 161 -4.25 -2.55 -11.39
CA GLU A 161 -3.63 -3.74 -11.98
C GLU A 161 -2.87 -4.61 -10.96
N ARG A 162 -2.37 -4.00 -9.86
CA ARG A 162 -1.66 -4.68 -8.78
C ARG A 162 -2.56 -4.95 -7.58
N ILE A 163 -3.67 -4.23 -7.42
CA ILE A 163 -4.66 -4.51 -6.37
C ILE A 163 -5.33 -5.86 -6.63
N LEU A 164 -5.85 -6.10 -7.83
CA LEU A 164 -6.68 -7.28 -8.12
C LEU A 164 -5.97 -8.62 -7.83
N PRO A 165 -4.70 -8.86 -8.24
CA PRO A 165 -3.99 -10.09 -7.88
C PRO A 165 -3.75 -10.24 -6.37
N ARG A 166 -3.67 -9.13 -5.63
CA ARG A 166 -3.50 -9.13 -4.16
C ARG A 166 -4.83 -9.39 -3.43
N MET A 167 -5.96 -8.96 -4.01
CA MET A 167 -7.30 -9.29 -3.54
C MET A 167 -7.57 -10.79 -3.75
N GLU A 168 -7.29 -11.31 -4.94
CA GLU A 168 -7.49 -12.73 -5.27
C GLU A 168 -6.62 -13.65 -4.40
N ALA A 169 -5.33 -13.33 -4.23
CA ALA A 169 -4.45 -14.09 -3.33
C ALA A 169 -4.95 -14.09 -1.87
N TYR A 170 -5.57 -12.99 -1.41
CA TYR A 170 -6.22 -12.96 -0.09
C TYR A 170 -7.53 -13.79 -0.06
N ARG A 171 -8.34 -13.74 -1.13
CA ARG A 171 -9.60 -14.48 -1.25
C ARG A 171 -9.38 -15.99 -1.22
N VAL A 172 -8.35 -16.49 -1.91
CA VAL A 172 -8.04 -17.93 -2.00
C VAL A 172 -7.34 -18.45 -0.73
N HIS A 173 -6.41 -17.69 -0.14
CA HIS A 173 -5.54 -18.18 0.93
C HIS A 173 -5.71 -17.45 2.28
N GLY A 174 -5.91 -16.13 2.27
CA GLY A 174 -5.76 -15.28 3.45
C GLY A 174 -6.76 -15.56 4.58
N ALA A 175 -8.04 -15.74 4.26
CA ALA A 175 -9.09 -15.95 5.26
C ALA A 175 -8.94 -17.31 5.99
N SER A 176 -8.89 -18.41 5.24
CA SER A 176 -8.91 -19.79 5.76
C SER A 176 -7.61 -20.24 6.44
N ILE A 177 -6.52 -19.49 6.26
CA ILE A 177 -5.25 -19.71 6.95
C ILE A 177 -5.25 -18.98 8.30
N SER A 178 -5.77 -17.74 8.35
CA SER A 178 -5.74 -16.90 9.56
C SER A 178 -6.24 -17.61 10.82
N GLU A 179 -7.37 -18.32 10.70
CA GLU A 179 -8.04 -19.03 11.79
C GLU A 179 -7.23 -20.19 12.38
N LYS A 180 -6.16 -20.65 11.70
CA LYS A 180 -5.32 -21.79 12.10
C LYS A 180 -4.00 -21.37 12.78
N CYS A 181 -3.79 -20.06 12.93
CA CYS A 181 -2.50 -19.48 13.31
C CYS A 181 -2.46 -18.92 14.74
N ALA A 182 -3.58 -18.92 15.47
CA ALA A 182 -3.67 -18.56 16.89
C ALA A 182 -4.51 -19.59 17.68
N LEU A 183 -4.87 -19.25 18.92
CA LEU A 183 -5.86 -19.99 19.73
C LEU A 183 -7.28 -19.49 19.48
N GLU A 184 -7.49 -18.16 19.49
CA GLU A 184 -8.77 -17.53 19.17
C GLU A 184 -8.68 -16.69 17.90
N ALA A 185 -9.76 -16.64 17.12
CA ALA A 185 -9.86 -15.81 15.92
C ALA A 185 -11.26 -15.17 15.83
N PHE A 186 -11.30 -13.85 15.66
CA PHE A 186 -12.54 -13.08 15.55
C PHE A 186 -12.59 -12.32 14.23
N ARG A 187 -13.75 -12.34 13.59
CA ARG A 187 -14.06 -11.55 12.39
C ARG A 187 -14.73 -10.23 12.79
N MET A 188 -14.44 -9.16 12.06
CA MET A 188 -14.87 -7.80 12.39
C MET A 188 -15.09 -6.98 11.12
N ASP A 189 -16.28 -6.38 10.98
CA ASP A 189 -16.54 -5.43 9.91
C ASP A 189 -15.64 -4.19 10.05
N ALA A 190 -14.88 -3.89 9.00
CA ALA A 190 -13.99 -2.73 8.91
C ALA A 190 -14.55 -1.60 8.03
N LYS A 191 -15.83 -1.66 7.64
CA LYS A 191 -16.54 -0.66 6.82
C LYS A 191 -16.71 0.70 7.51
N GLU A 192 -16.86 0.68 8.83
CA GLU A 192 -16.92 1.88 9.66
C GLU A 192 -15.59 2.64 9.72
N ASP A 193 -15.57 3.74 10.46
CA ASP A 193 -14.38 4.57 10.68
C ASP A 193 -13.36 3.89 11.64
N LEU A 194 -12.11 4.39 11.61
CA LEU A 194 -11.00 3.80 12.35
C LEU A 194 -11.21 3.80 13.87
N GLU A 195 -11.84 4.80 14.45
CA GLU A 195 -12.07 4.90 15.90
C GLU A 195 -13.18 3.91 16.33
N THR A 196 -14.24 3.74 15.52
CA THR A 196 -15.28 2.72 15.75
C THR A 196 -14.70 1.31 15.65
N VAL A 197 -13.94 1.00 14.60
CA VAL A 197 -13.25 -0.30 14.43
C VAL A 197 -12.24 -0.56 15.55
N PHE A 198 -11.50 0.47 15.98
CA PHE A 198 -10.56 0.40 17.12
C PHE A 198 -11.26 0.09 18.45
N ARG A 199 -12.42 0.68 18.73
CA ARG A 199 -13.22 0.38 19.93
C ARG A 199 -13.69 -1.07 19.94
N SER A 200 -14.17 -1.58 18.81
CA SER A 200 -14.55 -3.00 18.65
C SER A 200 -13.35 -3.93 18.90
N ALA A 201 -12.17 -3.61 18.36
CA ALA A 201 -10.94 -4.36 18.63
C ALA A 201 -10.56 -4.37 20.12
N CYS A 202 -10.64 -3.21 20.80
CA CYS A 202 -10.38 -3.10 22.23
C CYS A 202 -11.38 -3.89 23.09
N HIS A 203 -12.63 -4.03 22.63
CA HIS A 203 -13.65 -4.84 23.31
C HIS A 203 -13.33 -6.34 23.22
N LEU A 204 -13.02 -6.84 22.01
CA LEU A 204 -12.63 -8.24 21.78
C LEU A 204 -11.37 -8.63 22.57
N ILE A 205 -10.34 -7.76 22.59
CA ILE A 205 -9.12 -7.99 23.37
C ILE A 205 -9.45 -8.17 24.86
N LYS A 206 -10.33 -7.32 25.42
CA LYS A 206 -10.76 -7.44 26.83
C LYS A 206 -11.55 -8.72 27.08
N GLN A 207 -12.46 -9.11 26.17
CA GLN A 207 -13.21 -10.36 26.29
C GLN A 207 -12.28 -11.60 26.29
N SER A 208 -11.34 -11.66 25.35
CA SER A 208 -10.31 -12.71 25.25
C SER A 208 -9.47 -12.83 26.53
N GLN A 209 -9.06 -11.69 27.12
CA GLN A 209 -8.34 -11.64 28.39
C GLN A 209 -9.19 -12.17 29.56
N CYS A 210 -10.43 -11.70 29.71
CA CYS A 210 -11.34 -12.20 30.75
C CYS A 210 -11.67 -13.70 30.60
N ASN A 211 -11.79 -14.20 29.37
CA ASN A 211 -11.99 -15.63 29.12
C ASN A 211 -10.78 -16.45 29.58
N THR A 212 -9.57 -15.98 29.26
CA THR A 212 -8.31 -16.62 29.70
C THR A 212 -8.21 -16.67 31.22
N GLU A 213 -8.43 -15.55 31.90
CA GLU A 213 -8.40 -15.46 33.37
C GLU A 213 -9.46 -16.37 34.02
N ASN A 214 -10.67 -16.45 33.46
CA ASN A 214 -11.69 -17.38 33.95
C ASN A 214 -11.34 -18.85 33.69
N SER A 215 -10.70 -19.18 32.56
CA SER A 215 -10.22 -20.54 32.25
C SER A 215 -9.08 -20.97 33.17
N ASP A 216 -8.11 -20.09 33.47
CA ASP A 216 -7.00 -20.39 34.37
C ASP A 216 -7.50 -20.54 35.82
N ASN A 217 -8.40 -19.67 36.28
CA ASN A 217 -9.05 -19.80 37.59
C ASN A 217 -9.86 -21.11 37.70
N GLN A 218 -10.66 -21.46 36.68
CA GLN A 218 -11.36 -22.73 36.64
C GLN A 218 -10.40 -23.92 36.57
N MET A 219 -9.25 -23.81 35.89
CA MET A 219 -8.23 -24.86 35.89
C MET A 219 -7.56 -25.03 37.25
N GLU A 220 -7.30 -23.95 37.99
CA GLU A 220 -6.86 -24.05 39.39
C GLU A 220 -7.94 -24.68 40.29
N GLU A 221 -9.20 -24.29 40.16
CA GLU A 221 -10.29 -24.92 40.91
C GLU A 221 -10.53 -26.37 40.50
N LEU A 222 -10.32 -26.74 39.24
CA LEU A 222 -10.38 -28.12 38.74
C LEU A 222 -9.18 -28.95 39.23
N GLN A 223 -7.98 -28.38 39.35
CA GLN A 223 -6.85 -29.08 39.98
C GLN A 223 -7.09 -29.25 41.49
N ARG A 224 -7.60 -28.22 42.17
CA ARG A 224 -7.96 -28.29 43.60
C ARG A 224 -9.11 -29.27 43.86
N SER A 225 -10.11 -29.36 42.99
CA SER A 225 -11.24 -30.29 43.13
C SER A 225 -10.96 -31.71 42.61
N ASN A 226 -10.04 -31.91 41.66
CA ASN A 226 -9.53 -33.26 41.34
C ASN A 226 -8.73 -33.89 42.51
N SER A 227 -8.23 -33.08 43.46
CA SER A 227 -7.75 -33.60 44.76
C SER A 227 -8.88 -34.04 45.71
N LYS A 228 -10.15 -33.74 45.39
CA LYS A 228 -11.35 -33.90 46.24
C LYS A 228 -12.64 -34.28 45.48
N SER A 229 -12.64 -35.35 44.67
CA SER A 229 -13.75 -36.34 44.57
C SER A 229 -13.66 -37.20 43.30
N LYS A 230 -13.90 -38.51 43.44
CA LYS A 230 -14.30 -39.41 42.36
C LYS A 230 -15.77 -39.82 42.56
N ARG A 231 -16.74 -39.31 41.77
CA ARG A 231 -18.03 -40.03 41.51
C ARG A 231 -18.95 -39.45 40.41
N THR A 232 -19.23 -40.30 39.42
CA THR A 232 -20.53 -40.54 38.72
C THR A 232 -21.38 -39.42 38.07
N GLN A 233 -21.27 -39.33 36.72
CA GLN A 233 -22.31 -39.62 35.69
C GLN A 233 -23.66 -38.84 35.54
N ASN A 234 -23.74 -38.10 34.41
CA ASN A 234 -24.76 -38.12 33.31
C ASN A 234 -26.18 -37.46 33.39
N PRO A 235 -26.82 -37.12 32.21
CA PRO A 235 -27.79 -35.98 32.07
C PRO A 235 -29.10 -36.24 31.24
N THR A 236 -29.96 -35.20 31.04
CA THR A 236 -30.98 -34.95 29.95
C THR A 236 -31.75 -33.60 30.15
N GLU A 237 -32.78 -33.19 29.37
CA GLU A 237 -32.76 -32.45 28.07
C GLU A 237 -34.12 -31.69 27.74
N HIS A 238 -34.19 -30.88 26.65
CA HIS A 238 -35.37 -30.41 25.82
C HIS A 238 -36.25 -29.11 26.05
N HIS A 239 -36.41 -28.32 24.94
CA HIS A 239 -37.57 -27.65 24.25
C HIS A 239 -38.82 -26.98 24.93
N SER A 240 -39.68 -26.13 24.28
CA SER A 240 -39.61 -25.02 23.26
C SER A 240 -41.02 -24.40 22.90
N THR A 241 -41.09 -23.25 22.14
CA THR A 241 -42.18 -22.74 21.22
C THR A 241 -43.59 -22.33 21.79
N ASP A 242 -44.51 -21.50 21.22
CA ASP A 242 -44.58 -20.45 20.13
C ASP A 242 -45.89 -19.55 20.20
N ASN A 243 -46.17 -18.61 19.25
CA ASN A 243 -47.23 -17.54 19.31
C ASN A 243 -47.77 -16.99 17.93
N PRO A 244 -48.99 -16.38 17.77
CA PRO A 244 -49.48 -15.74 16.51
C PRO A 244 -50.17 -14.31 16.56
N LEU A 245 -50.68 -13.77 15.42
CA LEU A 245 -51.04 -12.34 15.08
C LEU A 245 -52.41 -12.10 14.34
N HIS A 246 -52.88 -10.83 14.13
CA HIS A 246 -53.85 -10.42 13.06
C HIS A 246 -53.91 -8.88 12.69
N LEU A 247 -54.78 -8.43 11.73
CA LEU A 247 -54.69 -7.19 10.87
C LEU A 247 -56.07 -6.75 10.23
N ILE A 248 -56.35 -5.49 9.72
CA ILE A 248 -57.33 -5.08 8.60
C ILE A 248 -57.49 -3.53 8.23
N SER A 249 -58.20 -3.18 7.11
CA SER A 249 -58.24 -1.99 6.16
C SER A 249 -59.22 -0.76 6.45
N SER A 250 -59.67 0.23 5.61
CA SER A 250 -59.66 0.68 4.14
C SER A 250 -60.33 2.10 3.85
N GLU A 251 -60.31 2.63 2.58
CA GLU A 251 -61.25 3.63 1.89
C GLU A 251 -61.16 5.21 2.04
N SER A 252 -61.74 6.14 1.20
CA SER A 252 -62.08 6.27 -0.28
C SER A 252 -62.65 7.68 -0.76
N ASN A 253 -62.86 7.90 -2.10
CA ASN A 253 -63.66 8.94 -2.87
C ASN A 253 -63.31 10.48 -2.92
N SER A 254 -63.83 11.37 -3.83
CA SER A 254 -63.88 11.43 -5.34
C SER A 254 -64.54 12.73 -5.93
N PHE A 255 -64.00 13.44 -6.96
CA PHE A 255 -64.73 14.44 -7.82
C PHE A 255 -63.93 14.93 -9.08
N VAL A 256 -64.49 14.95 -10.32
CA VAL A 256 -63.85 15.54 -11.55
C VAL A 256 -64.88 15.94 -12.65
N SER A 257 -64.77 17.16 -13.23
CA SER A 257 -64.86 17.41 -14.70
C SER A 257 -64.69 18.91 -15.06
N SER A 258 -63.60 19.28 -15.76
CA SER A 258 -63.44 20.51 -16.61
C SER A 258 -62.02 20.69 -17.15
N ASN A 259 -60.98 20.17 -16.48
CA ASN A 259 -59.58 20.58 -16.74
C ASN A 259 -58.88 19.89 -17.93
N ASN A 260 -59.43 18.78 -18.46
CA ASN A 260 -58.65 17.79 -19.23
C ASN A 260 -57.99 18.30 -20.52
N ILE A 261 -58.55 19.31 -21.20
CA ILE A 261 -58.03 19.75 -22.52
C ILE A 261 -56.69 20.51 -22.37
N ASN A 262 -56.51 21.27 -21.29
CA ASN A 262 -55.25 21.98 -21.06
C ASN A 262 -54.16 21.08 -20.47
N THR A 263 -54.49 20.15 -19.57
CA THR A 263 -53.51 19.20 -19.03
C THR A 263 -52.91 18.33 -20.13
N GLN A 264 -53.73 17.76 -21.00
CA GLN A 264 -53.27 16.85 -22.04
C GLN A 264 -52.37 17.54 -23.10
N ARG A 265 -52.56 18.85 -23.34
CA ARG A 265 -51.64 19.65 -24.18
C ARG A 265 -50.30 19.89 -23.49
N LEU A 266 -50.33 20.32 -22.22
CA LEU A 266 -49.13 20.60 -21.42
C LEU A 266 -48.32 19.32 -21.15
N GLU A 267 -48.98 18.17 -21.00
CA GLU A 267 -48.35 16.85 -20.86
C GLU A 267 -47.56 16.47 -22.11
N ASN A 268 -48.15 16.61 -23.30
CA ASN A 268 -47.47 16.33 -24.56
C ASN A 268 -46.27 17.26 -24.80
N GLU A 269 -46.41 18.55 -24.50
CA GLU A 269 -45.32 19.54 -24.61
C GLU A 269 -44.19 19.25 -23.60
N CYS A 270 -44.53 18.86 -22.38
CA CYS A 270 -43.59 18.40 -21.35
C CYS A 270 -42.89 17.08 -21.72
N VAL A 271 -43.53 16.19 -22.48
CA VAL A 271 -42.92 14.97 -23.03
C VAL A 271 -41.92 15.28 -24.14
N SER A 272 -42.21 16.22 -25.05
CA SER A 272 -41.26 16.67 -26.09
C SER A 272 -40.01 17.31 -25.47
N LEU A 273 -40.20 18.27 -24.55
CA LEU A 273 -39.09 18.93 -23.86
C LEU A 273 -38.21 17.93 -23.08
N LYS A 274 -38.79 16.85 -22.54
CA LYS A 274 -38.04 15.76 -21.90
C LYS A 274 -37.28 14.89 -22.89
N SER A 275 -37.84 14.57 -24.07
CA SER A 275 -37.12 13.76 -25.07
C SER A 275 -35.96 14.54 -25.67
N GLU A 276 -36.15 15.82 -25.99
CA GLU A 276 -35.13 16.76 -26.46
C GLU A 276 -34.00 16.92 -25.42
N ALA A 277 -34.34 17.13 -24.14
CA ALA A 277 -33.35 17.20 -23.07
C ALA A 277 -32.56 15.90 -22.90
N ASN A 278 -33.23 14.73 -22.94
CA ASN A 278 -32.57 13.42 -22.85
C ASN A 278 -31.64 13.17 -24.06
N GLN A 279 -32.01 13.62 -25.26
CA GLN A 279 -31.19 13.50 -26.46
C GLN A 279 -29.95 14.41 -26.38
N ALA A 280 -30.10 15.64 -25.87
CA ALA A 280 -28.98 16.55 -25.61
C ALA A 280 -28.02 15.99 -24.54
N VAL A 281 -28.54 15.43 -23.45
CA VAL A 281 -27.73 14.76 -22.41
C VAL A 281 -26.98 13.55 -22.98
N THR A 282 -27.63 12.72 -23.79
CA THR A 282 -26.99 11.56 -24.44
C THR A 282 -25.82 11.98 -25.33
N SER A 283 -26.02 13.01 -26.17
CA SER A 283 -24.98 13.58 -27.03
C SER A 283 -23.79 14.13 -26.21
N LEU A 284 -24.05 14.78 -25.07
CA LEU A 284 -23.02 15.28 -24.17
C LEU A 284 -22.23 14.14 -23.51
N VAL A 285 -22.90 13.06 -23.08
CA VAL A 285 -22.26 11.87 -22.51
C VAL A 285 -21.36 11.19 -23.55
N GLU A 286 -21.81 11.03 -24.80
CA GLU A 286 -20.96 10.53 -25.88
C GLU A 286 -19.74 11.41 -26.13
N ALA A 287 -19.90 12.73 -26.17
CA ALA A 287 -18.79 13.66 -26.37
C ALA A 287 -17.76 13.56 -25.25
N VAL A 288 -18.20 13.47 -23.98
CA VAL A 288 -17.33 13.22 -22.82
C VAL A 288 -16.63 11.88 -22.94
N GLN A 289 -17.33 10.80 -23.34
CA GLN A 289 -16.76 9.47 -23.50
C GLN A 289 -15.64 9.45 -24.55
N ARG A 290 -15.85 10.10 -25.70
CA ARG A 290 -14.84 10.23 -26.78
C ARG A 290 -13.59 10.99 -26.31
N VAL A 291 -13.76 12.04 -25.50
CA VAL A 291 -12.64 12.77 -24.89
C VAL A 291 -11.90 11.92 -23.86
N GLN A 292 -12.59 11.05 -23.13
CA GLN A 292 -11.97 10.12 -22.18
C GLN A 292 -11.17 9.01 -22.88
N THR A 293 -11.69 8.39 -23.96
CA THR A 293 -10.91 7.40 -24.74
C THR A 293 -9.72 8.05 -25.44
N ALA A 294 -9.87 9.23 -26.04
CA ALA A 294 -8.73 9.93 -26.66
C ALA A 294 -7.62 10.27 -25.64
N LYS A 295 -7.99 10.70 -24.42
CA LYS A 295 -7.01 10.90 -23.33
C LYS A 295 -6.37 9.58 -22.88
N LYS A 296 -7.14 8.49 -22.78
CA LYS A 296 -6.62 7.17 -22.42
C LYS A 296 -5.63 6.66 -23.47
N GLU A 297 -5.98 6.72 -24.76
CA GLU A 297 -5.06 6.33 -25.84
C GLU A 297 -3.77 7.16 -25.86
N SER A 298 -3.85 8.45 -25.52
CA SER A 298 -2.66 9.30 -25.38
C SER A 298 -1.77 8.82 -24.22
N ALA A 299 -2.37 8.50 -23.07
CA ALA A 299 -1.64 7.97 -21.91
C ALA A 299 -1.07 6.56 -22.16
N ASP A 300 -1.82 5.68 -22.83
CA ASP A 300 -1.37 4.33 -23.19
C ASP A 300 -0.19 4.39 -24.17
N ARG A 301 -0.19 5.34 -25.13
CA ARG A 301 0.97 5.63 -26.00
C ARG A 301 2.17 6.21 -25.22
N GLU A 302 1.93 7.06 -24.22
CA GLU A 302 3.00 7.57 -23.34
C GLU A 302 3.62 6.47 -22.45
N ILE A 303 2.80 5.51 -22.00
CA ILE A 303 3.26 4.33 -21.25
C ILE A 303 4.06 3.38 -22.16
N GLN A 304 3.71 3.28 -23.45
CA GLN A 304 4.39 2.36 -24.37
C GLN A 304 5.88 2.69 -24.59
N TRP A 305 6.25 3.98 -24.67
CA TRP A 305 7.65 4.38 -24.89
C TRP A 305 8.50 4.43 -23.59
N ILE A 306 7.89 4.47 -22.40
CA ILE A 306 8.67 4.49 -21.15
C ILE A 306 9.33 3.14 -20.84
N ALA A 307 8.85 2.03 -21.39
CA ALA A 307 9.44 0.71 -21.17
C ALA A 307 10.90 0.61 -21.70
N PRO A 308 11.21 0.99 -22.96
CA PRO A 308 12.58 1.19 -23.44
C PRO A 308 13.44 2.09 -22.54
N PHE A 309 12.88 3.20 -22.02
CA PHE A 309 13.63 4.11 -21.14
C PHE A 309 13.99 3.45 -19.79
N LYS A 310 13.07 2.66 -19.21
CA LYS A 310 13.34 1.87 -17.99
C LYS A 310 14.44 0.83 -18.23
N VAL A 311 14.39 0.10 -19.34
CA VAL A 311 15.47 -0.84 -19.72
C VAL A 311 16.80 -0.11 -19.86
N MET A 312 16.84 1.07 -20.50
CA MET A 312 18.06 1.90 -20.58
C MET A 312 18.59 2.36 -19.21
N LEU A 313 17.74 2.50 -18.19
CA LEU A 313 18.15 2.83 -16.82
C LEU A 313 18.59 1.60 -16.00
N GLU A 314 17.98 0.44 -16.22
CA GLU A 314 18.37 -0.84 -15.62
C GLU A 314 19.69 -1.37 -16.25
N ASP A 315 19.87 -1.21 -17.56
CA ASP A 315 21.11 -1.54 -18.26
C ASP A 315 22.20 -0.49 -18.03
N GLY A 316 21.82 0.78 -17.88
CA GLY A 316 22.73 1.89 -17.61
C GLY A 316 23.45 2.38 -18.86
N PHE A 317 23.55 3.71 -19.00
CA PHE A 317 24.07 4.35 -20.20
C PHE A 317 25.27 5.25 -19.90
N ASN A 318 26.23 5.31 -20.81
CA ASN A 318 27.36 6.22 -20.70
C ASN A 318 26.94 7.62 -21.14
N VAL A 319 27.30 8.62 -20.33
CA VAL A 319 26.98 10.03 -20.57
C VAL A 319 28.04 10.92 -19.93
N LYS A 320 28.32 12.09 -20.50
CA LYS A 320 29.33 13.01 -19.99
C LYS A 320 28.72 13.83 -18.86
N LYS A 321 28.98 13.44 -17.62
CA LYS A 321 28.46 14.10 -16.41
C LYS A 321 29.27 15.35 -16.09
N HIS A 322 28.57 16.46 -15.87
CA HIS A 322 29.17 17.71 -15.38
C HIS A 322 29.16 17.76 -13.84
N GLY A 323 30.01 18.61 -13.25
CA GLY A 323 30.26 18.65 -11.81
C GLY A 323 30.44 20.06 -11.25
N ARG A 324 30.08 20.24 -9.96
CA ARG A 324 30.24 21.52 -9.23
C ARG A 324 31.71 21.98 -9.18
N ARG A 325 32.65 21.04 -9.18
CA ARG A 325 34.12 21.25 -9.28
C ARG A 325 34.68 20.24 -10.28
N GLY A 326 35.90 20.48 -10.78
CA GLY A 326 36.56 19.63 -11.78
C GLY A 326 36.09 19.88 -13.22
N ARG A 327 36.61 19.05 -14.14
CA ARG A 327 36.20 18.94 -15.54
C ARG A 327 35.00 17.98 -15.66
N PRO A 328 34.24 17.99 -16.77
CA PRO A 328 33.25 16.94 -17.05
C PRO A 328 33.93 15.59 -17.27
N HIS A 329 33.24 14.49 -16.94
CA HIS A 329 33.75 13.13 -17.10
C HIS A 329 32.66 12.19 -17.62
N ILE A 330 33.02 11.20 -18.46
CA ILE A 330 32.11 10.13 -18.84
C ILE A 330 31.78 9.28 -17.60
N ARG A 331 30.50 9.00 -17.38
CA ARG A 331 29.97 8.20 -16.28
C ARG A 331 28.88 7.29 -16.81
N THR A 332 28.78 6.08 -16.27
CA THR A 332 27.61 5.22 -16.48
C THR A 332 26.53 5.68 -15.51
N VAL A 333 25.37 6.08 -16.02
CA VAL A 333 24.18 6.49 -15.26
C VAL A 333 23.15 5.38 -15.33
N TYR A 334 22.59 4.99 -14.18
CA TYR A 334 21.66 3.86 -14.02
C TYR A 334 20.71 4.09 -12.83
N THR A 335 19.70 3.23 -12.62
CA THR A 335 18.82 3.26 -11.44
C THR A 335 18.83 1.96 -10.62
N ASP A 336 18.14 2.00 -9.49
CA ASP A 336 17.54 0.83 -8.86
C ASP A 336 16.32 0.33 -9.66
N LEU A 337 15.92 -0.94 -9.42
CA LEU A 337 14.86 -1.63 -10.18
C LEU A 337 13.46 -1.03 -9.95
N ASP A 338 13.19 -0.49 -8.76
CA ASP A 338 11.95 0.23 -8.47
C ASP A 338 11.96 1.68 -8.99
N HIS A 339 13.09 2.11 -9.57
CA HIS A 339 13.33 3.44 -10.10
C HIS A 339 13.01 4.53 -9.05
N SER A 340 13.63 4.39 -7.87
CA SER A 340 13.57 5.34 -6.76
C SER A 340 14.76 6.32 -6.78
N ARG A 341 15.90 5.92 -7.36
CA ARG A 341 17.18 6.64 -7.25
C ARG A 341 18.03 6.44 -8.50
N VAL A 342 18.56 7.55 -9.03
CA VAL A 342 19.59 7.56 -10.08
C VAL A 342 20.96 7.46 -9.43
N PHE A 343 21.86 6.72 -10.06
CA PHE A 343 23.25 6.51 -9.65
C PHE A 343 24.21 6.90 -10.79
N TRP A 344 25.47 7.20 -10.46
CA TRP A 344 26.52 7.35 -11.46
C TRP A 344 27.88 6.83 -10.98
N GLN A 345 28.52 6.02 -11.82
CA GLN A 345 29.83 5.43 -11.55
C GLN A 345 30.82 5.67 -12.70
N ASN A 346 32.09 5.26 -12.55
CA ASN A 346 33.08 5.45 -13.61
C ASN A 346 32.79 4.50 -14.78
N SER A 347 32.90 4.96 -16.03
CA SER A 347 32.51 4.14 -17.20
C SER A 347 33.45 2.97 -17.50
N SER A 348 34.56 2.84 -16.77
CA SER A 348 35.46 1.68 -16.78
C SER A 348 35.15 0.64 -15.70
N GLU A 349 34.24 0.94 -14.75
CA GLU A 349 33.86 0.02 -13.68
C GLU A 349 32.84 -0.99 -14.22
N LYS A 350 33.25 -2.26 -14.31
CA LYS A 350 32.40 -3.35 -14.84
C LYS A 350 31.22 -3.65 -13.91
N ARG A 351 30.13 -4.18 -14.48
CA ARG A 351 29.14 -4.97 -13.73
C ARG A 351 29.86 -6.13 -13.02
N THR A 352 29.39 -6.48 -11.83
CA THR A 352 29.83 -7.69 -11.13
C THR A 352 29.16 -8.94 -11.68
N GLU A 353 29.67 -10.10 -11.29
CA GLU A 353 29.19 -11.44 -11.67
C GLU A 353 27.66 -11.60 -11.48
N ASN A 354 27.09 -10.93 -10.48
CA ASN A 354 25.65 -10.90 -10.19
C ASN A 354 24.84 -9.90 -11.05
N GLY A 355 25.38 -9.46 -12.19
CA GLY A 355 24.81 -8.44 -13.10
C GLY A 355 24.78 -7.00 -12.53
N SER A 356 25.14 -6.81 -11.26
CA SER A 356 24.93 -5.57 -10.52
C SER A 356 26.15 -4.65 -10.53
N TYR A 357 25.91 -3.34 -10.62
CA TYR A 357 26.89 -2.28 -10.38
C TYR A 357 27.24 -2.17 -8.88
N LEU A 358 28.13 -3.05 -8.39
CA LEU A 358 28.51 -3.10 -6.96
C LEU A 358 29.77 -2.29 -6.64
N LYS A 359 29.54 -1.15 -5.98
CA LYS A 359 29.99 -0.95 -4.59
C LYS A 359 29.17 0.19 -3.99
N ARG A 360 28.37 -0.12 -2.94
CA ARG A 360 27.45 0.78 -2.20
C ARG A 360 27.60 2.26 -2.62
N PRO A 361 26.89 2.71 -3.67
CA PRO A 361 27.12 4.04 -4.23
C PRO A 361 26.85 5.11 -3.18
N THR A 362 27.81 6.02 -3.00
CA THR A 362 27.74 7.04 -1.96
C THR A 362 26.56 8.00 -2.19
N ILE A 363 26.21 8.78 -1.16
CA ILE A 363 25.20 9.83 -1.29
C ILE A 363 25.62 10.86 -2.36
N ASP A 364 26.92 11.07 -2.55
CA ASP A 364 27.50 11.94 -3.60
C ASP A 364 27.60 11.29 -4.99
N GLN A 365 27.29 10.00 -5.12
CA GLN A 365 27.20 9.24 -6.38
C GLN A 365 25.77 8.85 -6.75
N SER A 366 24.77 9.39 -6.04
CA SER A 366 23.36 9.07 -6.25
C SER A 366 22.45 10.27 -6.04
N LEU A 367 21.25 10.25 -6.60
CA LEU A 367 20.22 11.28 -6.47
C LEU A 367 18.84 10.59 -6.42
N ALA A 368 18.08 10.80 -5.35
CA ALA A 368 16.75 10.20 -5.22
C ALA A 368 15.76 10.90 -6.16
N LEU A 369 15.00 10.14 -6.96
CA LEU A 369 14.06 10.71 -7.92
C LEU A 369 12.95 11.50 -7.23
N CYS A 370 12.52 11.09 -6.04
CA CYS A 370 11.59 11.86 -5.20
C CYS A 370 12.14 13.19 -4.65
N GLU A 371 13.44 13.49 -4.81
CA GLU A 371 14.02 14.82 -4.54
C GLU A 371 14.02 15.73 -5.79
N VAL A 372 13.69 15.22 -6.98
CA VAL A 372 13.75 15.98 -8.24
C VAL A 372 12.51 16.87 -8.37
N LEU A 373 12.73 18.18 -8.27
CA LEU A 373 11.70 19.20 -8.44
C LEU A 373 11.35 19.42 -9.92
N ARG A 374 12.33 19.26 -10.83
CA ARG A 374 12.14 19.42 -12.28
C ARG A 374 13.28 18.83 -13.11
N VAL A 375 12.95 18.49 -14.36
CA VAL A 375 13.90 18.04 -15.40
C VAL A 375 13.93 19.08 -16.52
N VAL A 376 15.06 19.79 -16.63
CA VAL A 376 15.27 20.86 -17.61
C VAL A 376 16.24 20.41 -18.71
N ARG A 377 16.09 20.98 -19.90
CA ARG A 377 17.12 20.96 -20.97
C ARG A 377 17.82 22.31 -21.02
N GLY A 378 18.99 22.40 -21.65
CA GLY A 378 19.74 23.65 -21.78
C GLY A 378 20.71 23.93 -20.63
N GLN A 379 21.50 25.00 -20.75
CA GLN A 379 22.42 25.47 -19.70
C GLN A 379 21.69 26.22 -18.59
N GLU A 380 20.71 25.60 -17.92
CA GLU A 380 19.94 26.28 -16.87
C GLU A 380 20.67 26.34 -15.51
N THR A 381 21.47 25.33 -15.20
CA THR A 381 22.15 25.21 -13.90
C THR A 381 23.45 26.02 -13.86
N ASN A 382 23.84 26.45 -12.66
CA ASN A 382 25.13 27.11 -12.43
C ASN A 382 26.33 26.17 -12.71
N VAL A 383 26.09 24.85 -12.75
CA VAL A 383 27.10 23.86 -13.16
C VAL A 383 27.32 23.92 -14.68
N LEU A 384 26.25 23.88 -15.46
CA LEU A 384 26.33 23.93 -16.93
C LEU A 384 26.72 25.31 -17.45
N LYS A 385 26.23 26.40 -16.85
CA LYS A 385 26.66 27.78 -17.16
C LYS A 385 28.16 28.01 -16.96
N ARG A 386 28.79 27.24 -16.06
CA ARG A 386 30.24 27.29 -15.74
C ARG A 386 31.10 26.32 -16.55
N SER A 387 30.56 25.15 -16.93
CA SER A 387 31.37 24.02 -17.41
C SER A 387 30.91 23.37 -18.72
N GLY A 388 29.71 23.72 -19.19
CA GLY A 388 29.24 23.40 -20.53
C GLY A 388 29.55 24.53 -21.52
N LYS A 389 29.31 24.27 -22.81
CA LYS A 389 29.45 25.25 -23.88
C LYS A 389 28.08 25.71 -24.38
N LYS A 390 27.96 26.96 -24.86
CA LYS A 390 26.66 27.55 -25.22
C LYS A 390 26.07 26.93 -26.48
N GLU A 391 26.92 26.62 -27.45
CA GLU A 391 26.58 25.93 -28.69
C GLU A 391 26.08 24.50 -28.46
N LEU A 392 26.56 23.81 -27.41
CA LEU A 392 26.13 22.47 -27.03
C LEU A 392 24.89 22.46 -26.12
N SER A 393 24.22 23.61 -25.94
CA SER A 393 23.11 23.74 -24.97
C SER A 393 21.95 22.77 -25.20
N HIS A 394 21.66 22.43 -26.46
CA HIS A 394 20.66 21.44 -26.84
C HIS A 394 21.00 20.01 -26.33
N LEU A 395 22.28 19.67 -26.16
CA LEU A 395 22.72 18.35 -25.66
C LEU A 395 22.62 18.21 -24.14
N TYR A 396 22.24 19.27 -23.41
CA TYR A 396 22.18 19.22 -21.94
C TYR A 396 20.82 18.81 -21.40
N VAL A 397 20.85 17.95 -20.37
CA VAL A 397 19.72 17.63 -19.48
C VAL A 397 20.19 17.82 -18.04
N SER A 398 19.32 18.34 -17.17
CA SER A 398 19.59 18.46 -15.73
C SER A 398 18.38 18.05 -14.89
N LEU A 399 18.61 17.14 -13.94
CA LEU A 399 17.66 16.83 -12.87
C LEU A 399 17.99 17.75 -11.68
N ILE A 400 17.04 18.58 -11.24
CA ILE A 400 17.26 19.61 -10.22
C ILE A 400 16.53 19.21 -8.92
N THR A 401 17.26 19.19 -7.80
CA THR A 401 16.70 19.14 -6.44
C THR A 401 16.92 20.49 -5.73
N GLU A 402 16.36 20.67 -4.53
CA GLU A 402 16.61 21.84 -3.69
C GLU A 402 18.11 22.12 -3.43
N LYS A 403 18.93 21.05 -3.35
CA LYS A 403 20.29 21.10 -2.80
C LYS A 403 21.38 20.91 -3.85
N ARG A 404 21.06 20.33 -5.01
CA ARG A 404 22.03 20.00 -6.08
C ARG A 404 21.36 19.73 -7.42
N SER A 405 22.20 19.52 -8.44
CA SER A 405 21.81 19.10 -9.79
C SER A 405 22.54 17.81 -10.18
N LEU A 406 21.92 16.99 -11.02
CA LEU A 406 22.61 16.01 -11.85
C LEU A 406 22.62 16.51 -13.30
N ASP A 407 23.74 17.11 -13.69
CA ASP A 407 23.97 17.73 -14.99
C ASP A 407 24.64 16.75 -15.98
N LEU A 408 24.04 16.58 -17.16
CA LEU A 408 24.42 15.59 -18.17
C LEU A 408 24.56 16.22 -19.57
N GLU A 409 25.62 15.88 -20.29
CA GLU A 409 25.82 16.18 -21.73
C GLU A 409 25.75 14.88 -22.54
N PHE A 410 24.86 14.84 -23.53
CA PHE A 410 24.65 13.72 -24.44
C PHE A 410 25.40 13.91 -25.77
N GLU A 411 25.54 12.84 -26.55
CA GLU A 411 26.21 12.89 -27.86
C GLU A 411 25.30 13.41 -28.99
N THR A 412 23.98 13.23 -28.87
CA THR A 412 22.98 13.67 -29.85
C THR A 412 21.77 14.34 -29.19
N GLU A 413 21.00 15.13 -29.95
CA GLU A 413 19.82 15.81 -29.40
C GLU A 413 18.67 14.85 -29.12
N GLU A 414 18.47 13.81 -29.94
CA GLU A 414 17.43 12.80 -29.76
C GLU A 414 17.59 12.09 -28.42
N MET A 415 18.83 11.76 -28.03
CA MET A 415 19.14 11.16 -26.73
C MET A 415 18.87 12.14 -25.57
N ALA A 416 19.20 13.43 -25.73
CA ALA A 416 18.88 14.45 -24.74
C ALA A 416 17.36 14.67 -24.60
N ILE A 417 16.60 14.59 -25.69
CA ILE A 417 15.13 14.66 -25.68
C ILE A 417 14.53 13.42 -25.02
N PHE A 418 14.95 12.22 -25.45
CA PHE A 418 14.47 10.94 -24.95
C PHE A 418 14.66 10.81 -23.43
N VAL A 419 15.88 11.10 -22.93
CA VAL A 419 16.17 11.00 -21.50
C VAL A 419 15.51 12.14 -20.70
N ALA A 420 15.41 13.35 -21.23
CA ALA A 420 14.68 14.44 -20.56
C ALA A 420 13.19 14.14 -20.42
N ASN A 421 12.56 13.56 -21.44
CA ASN A 421 11.16 13.15 -21.39
C ASN A 421 10.99 11.92 -20.50
N GLY A 422 11.86 10.91 -20.62
CA GLY A 422 11.87 9.72 -19.78
C GLY A 422 11.87 10.04 -18.30
N PHE A 423 12.75 10.93 -17.84
CA PHE A 423 12.74 11.37 -16.44
C PHE A 423 11.50 12.20 -16.07
N ARG A 424 10.90 12.98 -16.98
CA ARG A 424 9.63 13.70 -16.67
C ARG A 424 8.49 12.73 -16.42
N THR A 425 8.28 11.76 -17.31
CA THR A 425 7.21 10.78 -17.17
C THR A 425 7.47 9.85 -15.98
N LEU A 426 8.73 9.48 -15.72
CA LEU A 426 9.11 8.69 -14.54
C LEU A 426 8.87 9.43 -13.20
N LEU A 427 8.80 10.76 -13.20
CA LEU A 427 8.47 11.60 -12.04
C LEU A 427 6.97 11.94 -11.94
N ALA A 428 6.18 11.60 -12.96
CA ALA A 428 4.72 11.76 -12.97
C ALA A 428 3.97 10.46 -12.61
N LEU A 429 4.70 9.36 -12.33
CA LEU A 429 4.21 8.00 -12.04
C LEU A 429 4.52 7.54 -10.60
#